data_AF-A0A971ELW7-F1
#
_entry.id   AF-A0A971ELW7-F1
#
_cell.length_a   1.000
_cell.length_b   1.000
_cell.length_c   1.000
_cell.angle_alpha   90.00
_cell.angle_beta   90.00
_cell.angle_gamma   90.00
#
_symmetry.space_group_name_H-M   'P 1'
#
loop_
_entity.id
_entity.type
_entity.pdbx_description
1 polymer ?
#
loop_
_entity_poly.entity_id
_entity_poly.type
_entity_poly.pdbx_seq_one_letter_code
_entity_poly.pdbx_strand_id
1 'polypeptide(L)'
;MKKLFVVLLAFLLAVQGSAFISFAGLDDELAALRQSIRSIKDIDNEKYAKLEDVIVRKFSDAKKGDWYMSVMTKLVGLSSIDGTDKSTLDPMGTVTRAMFIKMFIRAMYDPEILIDVVPDFDHWAARDVKKAEELGFLAAGEYNLKNIAEPITRGEMAKIIVRAYNKFEKNRLTSEDCQQFISKIKDYNQIPKDIQPHVLIAYGSGIISGYSDGRFGANDYATRAQAAAFIIRYLDPSERAKVEGVKKEEPKQTREPTILRWDDPYRPLPIEGDTFIKPDGTQVILKIGPAGVLGENQNCDLYGGMAYPDGSLVEHGTLGTMSLGHLGETYLVDKYGEGHWWTEWLEIREYYKLKAYEEIKNPKEGQTYGKWFLFINGKWSWIGPINR
;
A
#
# COMPACT_ATOMS: atom_id res chain seq x y z
N MET A 1 64.70 -55.70 -17.59
CA MET A 1 63.27 -55.88 -17.93
C MET A 1 62.50 -56.16 -16.63
N LYS A 2 61.63 -55.23 -16.23
CA LYS A 2 60.85 -55.23 -14.98
C LYS A 2 59.59 -56.10 -15.13
N LYS A 3 59.28 -56.94 -14.14
CA LYS A 3 57.92 -57.46 -13.84
C LYS A 3 57.83 -57.63 -12.31
N LEU A 4 57.43 -56.58 -11.59
CA LEU A 4 56.06 -56.25 -11.14
C LEU A 4 55.47 -57.31 -10.18
N PHE A 5 55.72 -57.10 -8.89
CA PHE A 5 54.97 -57.66 -7.77
C PHE A 5 53.67 -56.84 -7.62
N VAL A 6 52.51 -57.49 -7.60
CA VAL A 6 51.23 -56.87 -7.27
C VAL A 6 50.97 -57.11 -5.78
N VAL A 7 51.01 -56.03 -4.99
CA VAL A 7 50.50 -56.00 -3.62
C VAL A 7 49.10 -55.43 -3.67
N LEU A 8 48.09 -56.21 -3.27
CA LEU A 8 46.73 -55.72 -3.06
C LEU A 8 46.70 -54.93 -1.74
N LEU A 9 46.57 -53.61 -1.82
CA LEU A 9 46.22 -52.76 -0.69
C LEU A 9 44.73 -52.38 -0.82
N ALA A 10 43.90 -52.90 0.07
CA ALA A 10 42.51 -52.48 0.19
C ALA A 10 42.46 -51.17 0.99
N PHE A 11 42.27 -50.03 0.30
CA PHE A 11 41.90 -48.77 0.94
C PHE A 11 40.37 -48.66 0.95
N LEU A 12 39.78 -48.70 2.14
CA LEU A 12 38.40 -48.27 2.38
C LEU A 12 38.34 -46.75 2.15
N LEU A 13 37.74 -46.32 1.03
CA LEU A 13 37.31 -44.93 0.85
C LEU A 13 35.92 -44.79 1.46
N ALA A 14 35.86 -44.20 2.66
CA ALA A 14 34.63 -43.63 3.18
C ALA A 14 34.28 -42.39 2.34
N VAL A 15 33.42 -42.57 1.34
CA VAL A 15 32.81 -41.45 0.61
C VAL A 15 31.79 -40.83 1.56
N GLN A 16 32.12 -39.69 2.18
CA GLN A 16 31.09 -38.79 2.70
C GLN A 16 30.28 -38.31 1.51
N GLY A 17 29.07 -38.85 1.37
CA GLY A 17 28.10 -38.39 0.37
C GLY A 17 27.70 -36.96 0.67
N SER A 18 28.35 -35.99 0.03
CA SER A 18 27.79 -34.66 -0.13
C SER A 18 26.56 -34.80 -1.01
N ALA A 19 25.37 -34.73 -0.40
CA ALA A 19 24.11 -34.73 -1.11
C ALA A 19 24.11 -33.58 -2.13
N PHE A 20 24.16 -33.91 -3.42
CA PHE A 20 23.89 -32.94 -4.47
C PHE A 20 22.41 -32.58 -4.40
N ILE A 21 22.09 -31.47 -3.74
CA ILE A 21 20.76 -30.88 -3.80
C ILE A 21 20.59 -30.34 -5.23
N SER A 22 19.61 -30.85 -5.98
CA SER A 22 19.31 -30.31 -7.31
C SER A 22 18.57 -28.97 -7.15
N PHE A 23 18.96 -27.97 -7.93
CA PHE A 23 18.30 -26.65 -7.92
C PHE A 23 16.80 -26.74 -8.25
N ALA A 24 16.41 -27.71 -9.08
CA ALA A 24 15.01 -27.97 -9.42
C ALA A 24 14.16 -28.31 -8.18
N GLY A 25 14.70 -29.08 -7.22
CA GLY A 25 13.97 -29.41 -6.00
C GLY A 25 13.72 -28.21 -5.08
N LEU A 26 14.67 -27.26 -5.03
CA LEU A 26 14.51 -26.02 -4.24
C LEU A 26 13.51 -25.05 -4.88
N ASP A 27 13.43 -25.01 -6.21
CA ASP A 27 12.42 -24.22 -6.93
C ASP A 27 11.00 -24.74 -6.65
N ASP A 28 10.81 -26.06 -6.69
CA ASP A 28 9.53 -26.70 -6.39
C ASP A 28 9.12 -26.49 -4.92
N GLU A 29 10.07 -26.62 -3.99
CA GLU A 29 9.83 -26.38 -2.56
C GLU A 29 9.41 -24.93 -2.29
N LEU A 30 10.10 -23.96 -2.90
CA LEU A 30 9.74 -22.54 -2.79
C LEU A 30 8.38 -22.24 -3.43
N ALA A 31 8.10 -22.81 -4.61
CA ALA A 31 6.83 -22.65 -5.29
C ALA A 31 5.66 -23.20 -4.46
N ALA A 32 5.84 -24.36 -3.82
CA ALA A 32 4.82 -24.95 -2.94
C ALA A 32 4.51 -24.05 -1.73
N LEU A 33 5.54 -23.45 -1.10
CA LEU A 33 5.32 -22.51 0.01
C LEU A 33 4.53 -21.28 -0.43
N ARG A 34 4.87 -20.71 -1.60
CA ARG A 34 4.21 -19.53 -2.20
C ARG A 34 2.72 -19.75 -2.47
N GLN A 35 2.28 -20.98 -2.78
CA GLN A 35 0.87 -21.26 -3.09
C GLN A 35 -0.10 -20.89 -1.97
N SER A 36 0.36 -20.87 -0.71
CA SER A 36 -0.46 -20.55 0.46
C SER A 36 -0.31 -19.11 0.98
N ILE A 37 0.47 -18.27 0.28
CA ILE A 37 0.80 -16.91 0.70
C ILE A 37 0.13 -15.94 -0.28
N ARG A 38 -0.74 -15.06 0.22
CA ARG A 38 -1.40 -14.00 -0.56
C ARG A 38 -1.01 -12.61 -0.05
N SER A 39 -0.64 -12.50 1.22
CA SER A 39 -0.22 -11.28 1.88
C SER A 39 0.81 -11.56 2.97
N ILE A 40 1.46 -10.50 3.46
CA ILE A 40 2.40 -10.59 4.58
C ILE A 40 1.79 -11.24 5.83
N LYS A 41 0.48 -11.12 6.03
CA LYS A 41 -0.24 -11.70 7.18
C LYS A 41 -0.31 -13.21 7.13
N ASP A 42 -0.13 -13.81 5.95
CA ASP A 42 -0.12 -15.26 5.80
C ASP A 42 1.22 -15.88 6.20
N ILE A 43 2.25 -15.07 6.44
CA ILE A 43 3.61 -15.50 6.79
C ILE A 43 3.76 -15.49 8.31
N ASP A 44 3.28 -16.55 8.96
CA ASP A 44 3.55 -16.80 10.38
C ASP A 44 5.00 -17.28 10.63
N ASN A 45 5.35 -17.50 11.89
CA ASN A 45 6.70 -17.92 12.29
C ASN A 45 7.11 -19.27 11.68
N GLU A 46 6.18 -20.20 11.48
CA GLU A 46 6.47 -21.52 10.93
C GLU A 46 6.76 -21.41 9.42
N LYS A 47 5.91 -20.69 8.68
CA LYS A 47 6.13 -20.43 7.25
C LYS A 47 7.37 -19.60 7.01
N TYR A 48 7.63 -18.58 7.84
CA TYR A 48 8.85 -17.80 7.77
C TYR A 48 10.09 -18.70 7.90
N ALA A 49 10.12 -19.59 8.90
CA ALA A 49 11.25 -20.48 9.12
C ALA A 49 11.50 -21.42 7.92
N LYS A 50 10.43 -21.96 7.30
CA LYS A 50 10.53 -22.77 6.09
C LYS A 50 11.03 -21.97 4.89
N LEU A 51 10.50 -20.76 4.67
CA LEU A 51 10.96 -19.87 3.60
C LEU A 51 12.44 -19.51 3.78
N GLU A 52 12.85 -19.11 4.98
CA GLU A 52 14.24 -18.76 5.27
C GLU A 52 15.19 -19.93 4.99
N ASP A 53 14.83 -21.14 5.40
CA ASP A 53 15.64 -22.35 5.14
C ASP A 53 15.83 -22.63 3.65
N VAL A 54 14.74 -22.61 2.86
CA VAL A 54 14.82 -22.80 1.40
C VAL A 54 15.66 -21.71 0.74
N ILE A 55 15.49 -20.45 1.17
CA ILE A 55 16.20 -19.30 0.62
C ILE A 55 17.70 -19.40 0.89
N VAL A 56 18.12 -19.73 2.12
CA VAL A 56 19.54 -19.88 2.47
C VAL A 56 20.19 -21.05 1.72
N ARG A 57 19.45 -22.14 1.47
CA ARG A 57 19.94 -23.25 0.65
C ARG A 57 20.03 -22.90 -0.84
N LYS A 58 19.12 -22.06 -1.33
CA LYS A 58 19.00 -21.70 -2.75
C LYS A 58 19.96 -20.59 -3.18
N PHE A 59 20.13 -19.58 -2.35
CA PHE A 59 20.85 -18.36 -2.70
C PHE A 59 22.15 -18.25 -1.92
N SER A 60 23.27 -18.23 -2.64
CA SER A 60 24.62 -18.26 -2.06
C SER A 60 25.00 -17.02 -1.25
N ASP A 61 24.32 -15.91 -1.50
CA ASP A 61 24.49 -14.60 -0.86
C ASP A 61 23.40 -14.31 0.20
N ALA A 62 22.54 -15.28 0.51
CA ALA A 62 21.59 -15.22 1.60
C ALA A 62 22.14 -15.94 2.83
N LYS A 63 22.47 -15.20 3.89
CA LYS A 63 22.99 -15.79 5.13
C LYS A 63 22.08 -15.48 6.29
N LYS A 64 21.74 -16.53 7.05
CA LYS A 64 20.96 -16.40 8.27
C LYS A 64 21.61 -15.38 9.21
N GLY A 65 20.82 -14.41 9.67
CA GLY A 65 21.27 -13.34 10.56
C GLY A 65 21.67 -12.04 9.87
N ASP A 66 21.81 -12.01 8.54
CA ASP A 66 21.97 -10.73 7.84
C ASP A 66 20.72 -9.86 8.06
N TRP A 67 20.92 -8.55 8.26
CA TRP A 67 19.86 -7.61 8.65
C TRP A 67 18.66 -7.60 7.69
N TYR A 68 18.91 -7.93 6.41
CA TYR A 68 17.90 -7.94 5.36
C TYR A 68 17.16 -9.27 5.23
N MET A 69 17.58 -10.35 5.91
CA MET A 69 16.99 -11.67 5.71
C MET A 69 15.50 -11.69 6.00
N SER A 70 15.06 -11.00 7.05
CA SER A 70 13.63 -10.91 7.38
C SER A 70 12.81 -10.33 6.22
N VAL A 71 13.22 -9.16 5.71
CA VAL A 71 12.47 -8.45 4.66
C VAL A 71 12.58 -9.15 3.31
N MET A 72 13.75 -9.70 2.99
CA MET A 72 13.96 -10.46 1.75
C MET A 72 13.16 -11.75 1.75
N THR A 73 13.13 -12.49 2.87
CA THR A 73 12.36 -13.73 3.02
C THR A 73 10.87 -13.49 2.80
N LYS A 74 10.32 -12.44 3.44
CA LYS A 74 8.91 -12.06 3.30
C LYS A 74 8.55 -11.75 1.83
N LEU A 75 9.36 -10.95 1.13
CA LEU A 75 9.11 -10.58 -0.26
C LEU A 75 9.38 -11.70 -1.27
N VAL A 76 10.31 -12.61 -0.99
CA VAL A 76 10.47 -13.83 -1.78
C VAL A 76 9.26 -14.74 -1.61
N GLY A 77 8.74 -14.89 -0.39
CA GLY A 77 7.51 -15.64 -0.10
C GLY A 77 6.26 -15.06 -0.79
N LEU A 78 6.20 -13.74 -0.97
CA LEU A 78 5.13 -13.06 -1.70
C LEU A 78 5.30 -13.11 -3.23
N SER A 79 6.35 -13.74 -3.75
CA SER A 79 6.70 -13.70 -5.18
C SER A 79 6.92 -12.27 -5.73
N SER A 80 7.20 -11.32 -4.84
CA SER A 80 7.48 -9.93 -5.20
C SER A 80 8.95 -9.74 -5.56
N ILE A 81 9.82 -10.53 -4.95
CA ILE A 81 11.24 -10.64 -5.29
C ILE A 81 11.54 -12.07 -5.76
N ASP A 82 12.34 -12.15 -6.82
CA ASP A 82 13.06 -13.36 -7.23
C ASP A 82 14.57 -13.09 -7.20
N GLY A 83 15.37 -14.15 -7.39
CA GLY A 83 16.81 -14.01 -7.61
C GLY A 83 17.13 -13.18 -8.84
N THR A 84 18.26 -12.47 -8.82
CA THR A 84 18.82 -11.83 -10.02
C THR A 84 19.36 -12.87 -11.00
N ASP A 85 19.74 -14.03 -10.48
CA ASP A 85 19.96 -15.27 -11.23
C ASP A 85 19.42 -16.49 -10.44
N LYS A 86 19.77 -17.70 -10.87
CA LYS A 86 19.29 -18.96 -10.26
C LYS A 86 19.75 -19.20 -8.81
N SER A 87 20.84 -18.57 -8.38
CA SER A 87 21.54 -18.81 -7.11
C SER A 87 21.96 -17.54 -6.37
N THR A 88 21.55 -16.36 -6.84
CA THR A 88 21.93 -15.06 -6.25
C THR A 88 20.68 -14.19 -6.02
N LEU A 89 20.53 -13.66 -4.81
CA LEU A 89 19.51 -12.65 -4.49
C LEU A 89 19.98 -11.22 -4.75
N ASP A 90 21.29 -10.97 -4.78
CA ASP A 90 21.92 -9.65 -4.87
C ASP A 90 21.27 -8.60 -3.93
N PRO A 91 21.27 -8.78 -2.60
CA PRO A 91 20.62 -7.85 -1.68
C PRO A 91 21.23 -6.44 -1.72
N MET A 92 22.53 -6.33 -2.04
CA MET A 92 23.26 -5.06 -2.07
C MET A 92 23.26 -4.39 -3.44
N GLY A 93 22.78 -5.06 -4.49
CA GLY A 93 22.66 -4.50 -5.82
C GLY A 93 21.70 -3.34 -5.92
N THR A 94 21.98 -2.44 -6.86
CA THR A 94 21.14 -1.27 -7.15
C THR A 94 19.83 -1.69 -7.82
N VAL A 95 18.71 -1.11 -7.38
CA VAL A 95 17.38 -1.41 -7.94
C VAL A 95 17.08 -0.48 -9.11
N THR A 96 16.57 -1.02 -10.22
CA THR A 96 16.01 -0.23 -11.33
C THR A 96 14.56 0.17 -11.05
N ARG A 97 14.03 1.14 -11.79
CA ARG A 97 12.59 1.49 -11.71
C ARG A 97 11.70 0.29 -11.99
N ALA A 98 12.03 -0.50 -13.02
CA ALA A 98 11.33 -1.73 -13.35
C ALA A 98 11.23 -2.68 -12.15
N MET A 99 12.37 -2.91 -11.48
CA MET A 99 12.47 -3.84 -10.36
C MET A 99 11.66 -3.35 -9.17
N PHE A 100 11.78 -2.08 -8.81
CA PHE A 100 11.04 -1.53 -7.68
C PHE A 100 9.52 -1.57 -7.92
N ILE A 101 9.05 -1.20 -9.10
CA ILE A 101 7.61 -1.20 -9.44
C ILE A 101 7.05 -2.62 -9.40
N LYS A 102 7.74 -3.60 -10.00
CA LYS A 102 7.38 -5.03 -9.90
C LYS A 102 7.31 -5.47 -8.44
N MET A 103 8.36 -5.19 -7.67
CA MET A 103 8.44 -5.55 -6.26
C MET A 103 7.27 -4.96 -5.47
N PHE A 104 6.95 -3.69 -5.69
CA PHE A 104 5.91 -3.00 -4.94
C PHE A 104 4.52 -3.53 -5.27
N ILE A 105 4.17 -3.63 -6.56
CA ILE A 105 2.85 -4.09 -7.01
C ILE A 105 2.59 -5.53 -6.56
N ARG A 106 3.56 -6.42 -6.73
CA ARG A 106 3.41 -7.85 -6.38
C ARG A 106 3.54 -8.13 -4.88
N ALA A 107 3.96 -7.14 -4.08
CA ALA A 107 3.91 -7.27 -2.62
C ALA A 107 2.55 -6.85 -2.06
N MET A 108 1.85 -5.96 -2.78
CA MET A 108 0.52 -5.48 -2.41
C MET A 108 -0.62 -6.37 -2.92
N TYR A 109 -0.41 -7.05 -4.06
CA TYR A 109 -1.48 -7.73 -4.78
C TYR A 109 -1.06 -9.13 -5.25
N ASP A 110 -2.04 -10.02 -5.34
CA ASP A 110 -1.89 -11.32 -5.96
C ASP A 110 -1.55 -11.17 -7.46
N PRO A 111 -0.70 -12.05 -8.05
CA PRO A 111 -0.38 -12.04 -9.48
C PRO A 111 -1.59 -11.99 -10.42
N GLU A 112 -2.76 -12.48 -10.00
CA GLU A 112 -4.01 -12.41 -10.76
C GLU A 112 -4.39 -10.97 -11.15
N ILE A 113 -3.97 -9.95 -10.39
CA ILE A 113 -4.26 -8.54 -10.71
C ILE A 113 -3.66 -8.10 -12.07
N LEU A 114 -2.67 -8.83 -12.59
CA LEU A 114 -1.94 -8.49 -13.81
C LEU A 114 -2.45 -9.20 -15.08
N ILE A 115 -3.38 -10.16 -14.95
CA ILE A 115 -3.82 -11.04 -16.06
C ILE A 115 -4.39 -10.21 -17.23
N ASP A 116 -5.32 -9.31 -16.93
CA ASP A 116 -6.02 -8.50 -17.95
C ASP A 116 -5.34 -7.16 -18.25
N VAL A 117 -4.17 -6.92 -17.66
CA VAL A 117 -3.44 -5.66 -17.85
C VAL A 117 -2.73 -5.65 -19.20
N VAL A 118 -3.09 -4.69 -20.06
CA VAL A 118 -2.46 -4.50 -21.36
C VAL A 118 -1.36 -3.44 -21.24
N PRO A 119 -0.07 -3.79 -21.35
CA PRO A 119 1.02 -2.84 -21.21
C PRO A 119 1.14 -1.93 -22.43
N ASP A 120 1.64 -0.69 -22.23
CA ASP A 120 1.84 0.28 -23.31
C ASP A 120 3.17 0.09 -24.08
N PHE A 121 4.07 -0.76 -23.59
CA PHE A 121 5.38 -1.03 -24.19
C PHE A 121 5.89 -2.45 -23.88
N ASP A 122 6.83 -2.93 -24.69
CA ASP A 122 7.44 -4.26 -24.52
C ASP A 122 8.56 -4.24 -23.47
N HIS A 123 8.24 -4.71 -22.26
CA HIS A 123 9.20 -4.90 -21.17
C HIS A 123 8.61 -5.86 -20.13
N TRP A 124 9.46 -6.65 -19.44
CA TRP A 124 9.00 -7.65 -18.45
C TRP A 124 8.25 -7.06 -17.25
N ALA A 125 8.47 -5.77 -16.95
CA ALA A 125 7.78 -5.02 -15.90
C ALA A 125 6.59 -4.18 -16.43
N ALA A 126 6.32 -4.16 -17.73
CA ALA A 126 5.39 -3.20 -18.31
C ALA A 126 3.95 -3.38 -17.81
N ARG A 127 3.55 -4.61 -17.48
CA ARG A 127 2.25 -4.88 -16.84
C ARG A 127 2.17 -4.30 -15.42
N ASP A 128 3.24 -4.47 -14.63
CA ASP A 128 3.33 -3.88 -13.29
C ASP A 128 3.31 -2.34 -13.35
N VAL A 129 4.01 -1.75 -14.32
CA VAL A 129 3.99 -0.30 -14.59
C VAL A 129 2.58 0.17 -14.93
N LYS A 130 1.92 -0.49 -15.90
CA LYS A 130 0.56 -0.13 -16.30
C LYS A 130 -0.42 -0.25 -15.13
N LYS A 131 -0.31 -1.32 -14.34
CA LYS A 131 -1.14 -1.49 -13.14
C LYS A 131 -0.88 -0.37 -12.13
N ALA A 132 0.37 0.03 -11.92
CA ALA A 132 0.71 1.14 -11.03
C ALA A 132 0.14 2.48 -11.51
N GLU A 133 0.03 2.71 -12.83
CA GLU A 133 -0.68 3.87 -13.40
C GLU A 133 -2.19 3.79 -13.14
N GLU A 134 -2.82 2.65 -13.44
CA GLU A 134 -4.27 2.41 -13.18
C GLU A 134 -4.64 2.61 -11.71
N LEU A 135 -3.73 2.27 -10.79
CA LEU A 135 -3.92 2.42 -9.36
C LEU A 135 -3.67 3.86 -8.86
N GLY A 136 -3.06 4.72 -9.69
CA GLY A 136 -2.69 6.10 -9.36
C GLY A 136 -1.35 6.23 -8.62
N PHE A 137 -0.51 5.19 -8.61
CA PHE A 137 0.82 5.24 -8.00
C PHE A 137 1.85 5.88 -8.93
N LEU A 138 1.58 5.82 -10.24
CA LEU A 138 2.35 6.48 -11.29
C LEU A 138 1.43 7.39 -12.11
N ALA A 139 1.98 8.48 -12.63
CA ALA A 139 1.32 9.22 -13.71
C ALA A 139 1.47 8.46 -15.03
N ALA A 140 0.50 8.62 -15.93
CA ALA A 140 0.55 7.99 -17.25
C ALA A 140 1.83 8.38 -18.00
N GLY A 141 2.61 7.40 -18.44
CA GLY A 141 3.86 7.58 -19.16
C GLY A 141 5.04 8.07 -18.31
N GLU A 142 4.90 8.16 -16.99
CA GLU A 142 5.97 8.57 -16.06
C GLU A 142 7.21 7.69 -16.25
N TYR A 143 6.99 6.37 -16.41
CA TYR A 143 8.03 5.43 -16.78
C TYR A 143 7.69 4.68 -18.07
N ASN A 144 8.67 4.62 -18.97
CA ASN A 144 8.55 4.04 -20.31
C ASN A 144 9.85 3.35 -20.72
N LEU A 145 9.88 2.74 -21.90
CA LEU A 145 11.03 1.96 -22.39
C LEU A 145 12.37 2.71 -22.30
N LYS A 146 12.39 4.04 -22.39
CA LYS A 146 13.63 4.83 -22.37
C LYS A 146 14.27 4.94 -20.99
N ASN A 147 13.48 4.87 -19.92
CA ASN A 147 13.95 5.21 -18.57
C ASN A 147 13.69 4.09 -17.52
N ILE A 148 12.90 3.07 -17.86
CA ILE A 148 12.47 2.01 -16.93
C ILE A 148 13.62 1.13 -16.42
N ALA A 149 14.71 1.04 -17.18
CA ALA A 149 15.92 0.28 -16.83
C ALA A 149 16.93 1.08 -15.98
N GLU A 150 16.72 2.39 -15.80
CA GLU A 150 17.64 3.20 -14.99
C GLU A 150 17.45 2.90 -13.49
N PRO A 151 18.51 3.09 -12.67
CA PRO A 151 18.40 3.06 -11.22
C PRO A 151 17.31 4.00 -10.70
N ILE A 152 16.52 3.52 -9.75
CA ILE A 152 15.49 4.34 -9.10
C ILE A 152 16.06 4.99 -7.83
N THR A 153 15.73 6.26 -7.65
CA THR A 153 16.14 7.03 -6.47
C THR A 153 15.25 6.75 -5.26
N ARG A 154 15.77 6.99 -4.06
CA ARG A 154 14.98 6.90 -2.81
C ARG A 154 13.79 7.86 -2.80
N GLY A 155 13.93 9.02 -3.43
CA GLY A 155 12.85 10.00 -3.59
C GLY A 155 11.71 9.48 -4.49
N GLU A 156 12.04 8.85 -5.62
CA GLU A 156 11.05 8.19 -6.48
C GLU A 156 10.35 7.02 -5.75
N MET A 157 11.10 6.20 -5.01
CA MET A 157 10.51 5.15 -4.17
C MET A 157 9.54 5.74 -3.14
N ALA A 158 9.93 6.84 -2.46
CA ALA A 158 9.07 7.54 -1.51
C ALA A 158 7.78 8.02 -2.17
N LYS A 159 7.87 8.61 -3.36
CA LYS A 159 6.71 9.09 -4.13
C LYS A 159 5.72 7.97 -4.44
N ILE A 160 6.20 6.84 -4.96
CA ILE A 160 5.37 5.68 -5.31
C ILE A 160 4.70 5.12 -4.05
N ILE A 161 5.46 4.88 -2.98
CA ILE A 161 4.92 4.32 -1.74
C ILE A 161 3.91 5.28 -1.09
N VAL A 162 4.21 6.58 -1.06
CA VAL A 162 3.32 7.58 -0.44
C VAL A 162 2.02 7.75 -1.21
N ARG A 163 2.02 7.62 -2.54
CA ARG A 163 0.77 7.59 -3.32
C ARG A 163 -0.13 6.42 -2.91
N ALA A 164 0.44 5.23 -2.70
CA ALA A 164 -0.32 4.09 -2.18
C ALA A 164 -0.75 4.29 -0.71
N TYR A 165 0.15 4.82 0.14
CA TYR A 165 -0.14 5.18 1.52
C TYR A 165 -1.32 6.16 1.63
N ASN A 166 -1.35 7.20 0.81
CA ASN A 166 -2.43 8.19 0.82
C ASN A 166 -3.78 7.58 0.45
N LYS A 167 -3.79 6.50 -0.33
CA LYS A 167 -5.00 5.81 -0.79
C LYS A 167 -5.51 4.76 0.20
N PHE A 168 -4.61 4.09 0.93
CA PHE A 168 -4.98 2.91 1.71
C PHE A 168 -4.69 3.01 3.21
N GLU A 169 -3.86 3.96 3.65
CA GLU A 169 -3.59 4.12 5.08
C GLU A 169 -4.75 4.86 5.75
N LYS A 170 -5.44 4.16 6.66
CA LYS A 170 -6.56 4.70 7.44
C LYS A 170 -6.19 5.94 8.26
N ASN A 171 -5.03 5.91 8.91
CA ASN A 171 -4.55 7.00 9.76
C ASN A 171 -3.38 7.75 9.11
N ARG A 172 -3.50 8.03 7.79
CA ARG A 172 -2.43 8.68 7.04
C ARG A 172 -2.00 10.03 7.64
N LEU A 173 -0.70 10.30 7.55
CA LEU A 173 -0.11 11.61 7.75
C LEU A 173 -0.19 12.44 6.47
N THR A 174 -0.37 13.74 6.64
CA THR A 174 -0.25 14.76 5.59
C THR A 174 1.15 15.37 5.58
N SER A 175 1.50 16.12 4.53
CA SER A 175 2.73 16.92 4.51
C SER A 175 2.75 17.97 5.61
N GLU A 176 1.57 18.46 6.00
CA GLU A 176 1.34 19.45 7.04
C GLU A 176 1.65 18.86 8.43
N ASP A 177 1.16 17.64 8.71
CA ASP A 177 1.49 16.88 9.93
C ASP A 177 3.00 16.62 10.09
N CYS A 178 3.74 16.72 8.99
CA CYS A 178 5.15 16.36 8.91
C CYS A 178 6.08 17.59 8.80
N GLN A 179 5.57 18.82 8.85
CA GLN A 179 6.37 20.05 8.67
C GLN A 179 7.53 20.15 9.67
N GLN A 180 7.36 19.67 10.91
CA GLN A 180 8.45 19.69 11.90
C GLN A 180 9.69 18.87 11.47
N PHE A 181 9.56 17.96 10.49
CA PHE A 181 10.68 17.16 10.02
C PHE A 181 11.58 17.88 9.01
N ILE A 182 11.15 19.01 8.46
CA ILE A 182 11.99 19.83 7.56
C ILE A 182 13.32 20.17 8.21
N SER A 183 13.32 20.56 9.49
CA SER A 183 14.55 20.89 10.23
C SER A 183 15.37 19.67 10.65
N LYS A 184 14.77 18.46 10.63
CA LYS A 184 15.46 17.20 10.97
C LYS A 184 16.14 16.56 9.78
N ILE A 185 15.74 16.90 8.55
CA ILE A 185 16.30 16.36 7.31
C ILE A 185 17.32 17.36 6.74
N LYS A 186 18.62 17.08 6.91
CA LYS A 186 19.70 18.04 6.58
C LYS A 186 19.75 18.47 5.12
N ASP A 187 19.40 17.56 4.22
CA ASP A 187 19.42 17.77 2.76
C ASP A 187 18.04 18.16 2.20
N TYR A 188 17.05 18.50 3.05
CA TYR A 188 15.68 18.76 2.61
C TYR A 188 15.57 19.80 1.47
N ASN A 189 16.36 20.88 1.56
CA ASN A 189 16.38 21.95 0.57
C ASN A 189 17.01 21.53 -0.78
N GLN A 190 17.67 20.37 -0.85
CA GLN A 190 18.24 19.81 -2.08
C GLN A 190 17.29 18.80 -2.75
N ILE A 191 16.19 18.45 -2.08
CA ILE A 191 15.18 17.52 -2.59
C ILE A 191 14.32 18.26 -3.63
N PRO A 192 14.03 17.65 -4.79
CA PRO A 192 13.10 18.23 -5.77
C PRO A 192 11.75 18.61 -5.13
N LYS A 193 11.20 19.77 -5.48
CA LYS A 193 9.98 20.31 -4.84
C LYS A 193 8.78 19.39 -4.93
N ASP A 194 8.62 18.65 -6.01
CA ASP A 194 7.55 17.67 -6.20
C ASP A 194 7.73 16.39 -5.37
N ILE A 195 8.97 16.10 -4.94
CA ILE A 195 9.33 14.95 -4.11
C ILE A 195 9.28 15.29 -2.60
N GLN A 196 9.54 16.54 -2.23
CA GLN A 196 9.52 17.02 -0.84
C GLN A 196 8.32 16.56 0.02
N PRO A 197 7.05 16.70 -0.41
CA PRO A 197 5.91 16.26 0.41
C PRO A 197 5.93 14.74 0.65
N HIS A 198 6.31 13.96 -0.36
CA HIS A 198 6.43 12.51 -0.26
C HIS A 198 7.55 12.11 0.70
N VAL A 199 8.68 12.83 0.69
CA VAL A 199 9.78 12.59 1.62
C VAL A 199 9.35 12.87 3.06
N LEU A 200 8.63 13.96 3.32
CA LEU A 200 8.14 14.28 4.66
C LEU A 200 7.22 13.18 5.19
N ILE A 201 6.27 12.72 4.38
CA ILE A 201 5.32 11.67 4.78
C ILE A 201 6.06 10.33 4.95
N ALA A 202 6.94 9.95 4.03
CA ALA A 202 7.69 8.69 4.12
C ALA A 202 8.62 8.65 5.34
N TYR A 203 9.25 9.78 5.66
CA TYR A 203 10.07 9.95 6.85
C TYR A 203 9.21 9.96 8.12
N GLY A 204 8.17 10.79 8.16
CA GLY A 204 7.29 10.95 9.33
C GLY A 204 6.52 9.69 9.71
N SER A 205 6.07 8.93 8.71
CA SER A 205 5.40 7.64 8.91
C SER A 205 6.36 6.51 9.31
N GLY A 206 7.68 6.72 9.22
CA GLY A 206 8.67 5.68 9.53
C GLY A 206 8.84 4.62 8.44
N ILE A 207 8.26 4.81 7.26
CA ILE A 207 8.40 3.90 6.11
C ILE A 207 9.83 3.95 5.56
N ILE A 208 10.35 5.17 5.31
CA ILE A 208 11.71 5.40 4.84
C ILE A 208 12.47 6.25 5.85
N SER A 209 13.46 5.64 6.50
CA SER A 209 14.38 6.36 7.39
C SER A 209 15.47 7.07 6.60
N GLY A 210 15.95 8.20 7.12
CA GLY A 210 17.19 8.82 6.66
C GLY A 210 18.44 8.03 7.05
N TYR A 211 19.57 8.46 6.54
CA TYR A 211 20.88 7.95 6.93
C TYR A 211 21.31 8.48 8.31
N SER A 212 22.30 7.81 8.90
CA SER A 212 22.87 8.20 10.19
C SER A 212 23.56 9.57 10.17
N ASP A 213 23.93 10.07 8.98
CA ASP A 213 24.49 11.41 8.79
C ASP A 213 23.43 12.53 8.87
N GLY A 214 22.14 12.18 8.95
CA GLY A 214 21.01 13.09 9.04
C GLY A 214 20.42 13.51 7.69
N ARG A 215 20.91 12.98 6.57
CA ARG A 215 20.29 13.17 5.26
C ARG A 215 19.15 12.17 5.03
N PHE A 216 18.17 12.54 4.22
CA PHE A 216 17.23 11.58 3.65
C PHE A 216 17.85 10.86 2.44
N GLY A 217 18.69 11.56 1.66
CA GLY A 217 19.34 11.06 0.46
C GLY A 217 18.35 10.84 -0.68
N ALA A 218 17.48 11.82 -0.98
CA ALA A 218 16.40 11.64 -1.96
C ALA A 218 16.91 11.32 -3.38
N ASN A 219 18.07 11.83 -3.75
CA ASN A 219 18.71 11.59 -5.05
C ASN A 219 19.62 10.35 -5.04
N ASP A 220 19.83 9.72 -3.87
CA ASP A 220 20.66 8.54 -3.76
C ASP A 220 19.85 7.31 -4.23
N TYR A 221 20.52 6.35 -4.86
CA TYR A 221 19.93 5.06 -5.19
C TYR A 221 19.82 4.18 -3.94
N ALA A 222 18.86 3.25 -3.94
CA ALA A 222 18.74 2.27 -2.87
C ALA A 222 19.19 0.88 -3.32
N THR A 223 19.70 0.10 -2.38
CA THR A 223 19.96 -1.33 -2.60
C THR A 223 18.66 -2.13 -2.63
N ARG A 224 18.68 -3.33 -3.21
CA ARG A 224 17.56 -4.28 -3.20
C ARG A 224 17.02 -4.54 -1.80
N ALA A 225 17.90 -4.71 -0.82
CA ALA A 225 17.55 -4.89 0.58
C ALA A 225 16.88 -3.64 1.19
N GLN A 226 17.35 -2.44 0.86
CA GLN A 226 16.72 -1.20 1.32
C GLN A 226 15.33 -1.02 0.72
N ALA A 227 15.19 -1.24 -0.60
CA ALA A 227 13.89 -1.24 -1.26
C ALA A 227 12.92 -2.24 -0.63
N ALA A 228 13.39 -3.47 -0.37
CA ALA A 228 12.62 -4.49 0.32
C ALA A 228 12.15 -4.01 1.71
N ALA A 229 13.03 -3.41 2.49
CA ALA A 229 12.68 -2.87 3.79
C ALA A 229 11.60 -1.77 3.72
N PHE A 230 11.65 -0.87 2.74
CA PHE A 230 10.62 0.17 2.58
C PHE A 230 9.25 -0.42 2.26
N ILE A 231 9.21 -1.43 1.39
CA ILE A 231 7.97 -2.13 1.03
C ILE A 231 7.39 -2.85 2.26
N ILE A 232 8.21 -3.58 3.02
CA ILE A 232 7.75 -4.28 4.22
C ILE A 232 7.22 -3.30 5.28
N ARG A 233 7.90 -2.18 5.52
CA ARG A 233 7.45 -1.14 6.46
C ARG A 233 6.15 -0.46 6.03
N TYR A 234 5.92 -0.37 4.72
CA TYR A 234 4.64 0.09 4.21
C TYR A 234 3.53 -0.94 4.52
N LEU A 235 3.75 -2.21 4.17
CA LEU A 235 2.78 -3.30 4.32
C LEU A 235 2.49 -3.69 5.77
N ASP A 236 3.48 -3.55 6.65
CA ASP A 236 3.39 -3.90 8.07
C ASP A 236 3.80 -2.68 8.93
N PRO A 237 2.81 -1.94 9.46
CA PRO A 237 3.07 -0.80 10.32
C PRO A 237 3.92 -1.11 11.56
N SER A 238 3.95 -2.37 12.03
CA SER A 238 4.78 -2.75 13.19
C SER A 238 6.28 -2.78 12.90
N GLU A 239 6.65 -2.84 11.62
CA GLU A 239 8.04 -2.84 11.14
C GLU A 239 8.58 -1.42 10.90
N ARG A 240 7.69 -0.41 10.92
CA ARG A 240 8.05 1.00 10.66
C ARG A 240 9.08 1.49 11.68
N ALA A 241 9.98 2.35 11.22
CA ALA A 241 10.93 3.01 12.11
C ALA A 241 10.17 3.90 13.10
N LYS A 242 10.63 3.94 14.35
CA LYS A 242 10.07 4.86 15.37
C LYS A 242 10.47 6.29 15.04
N VAL A 243 9.48 7.18 14.91
CA VAL A 243 9.70 8.60 14.61
C VAL A 243 9.06 9.43 15.70
N GLU A 244 9.88 10.18 16.43
CA GLU A 244 9.39 11.05 17.49
C GLU A 244 8.94 12.42 16.96
N GLY A 245 7.84 12.91 17.54
CA GLY A 245 7.33 14.25 17.27
C GLY A 245 6.38 14.34 16.08
N VAL A 246 5.87 13.21 15.57
CA VAL A 246 4.70 13.21 14.68
C VAL A 246 3.52 13.75 15.47
N LYS A 247 3.08 14.97 15.16
CA LYS A 247 1.83 15.52 15.64
C LYS A 247 0.86 15.46 14.47
N LYS A 248 -0.11 14.54 14.54
CA LYS A 248 -1.26 14.65 13.66
C LYS A 248 -2.01 15.89 14.12
N GLU A 249 -1.91 16.98 13.36
CA GLU A 249 -2.75 18.14 13.69
C GLU A 249 -4.20 17.68 13.50
N GLU A 250 -5.02 17.84 14.53
CA GLU A 250 -6.46 17.71 14.32
C GLU A 250 -6.84 18.68 13.20
N PRO A 251 -7.73 18.29 12.26
CA PRO A 251 -8.12 19.14 11.16
C PRO A 251 -8.56 20.50 11.74
N LYS A 252 -7.75 21.54 11.51
CA LYS A 252 -8.05 22.89 12.01
C LYS A 252 -9.35 23.33 11.35
N GLN A 253 -10.34 23.70 12.16
CA GLN A 253 -11.56 24.32 11.66
C GLN A 253 -11.17 25.53 10.81
N THR A 254 -11.48 25.47 9.51
CA THR A 254 -11.11 26.50 8.52
C THR A 254 -11.97 27.76 8.65
N ARG A 255 -13.09 27.65 9.36
CA ARG A 255 -14.03 28.70 9.74
C ARG A 255 -14.80 28.30 11.00
N GLU A 256 -15.45 29.26 11.63
CA GLU A 256 -16.44 28.97 12.68
C GLU A 256 -17.61 28.14 12.12
N PRO A 257 -18.18 27.21 12.91
CA PRO A 257 -19.39 26.49 12.55
C PRO A 257 -20.54 27.44 12.20
N THR A 258 -21.31 27.09 11.18
CA THR A 258 -22.44 27.88 10.67
C THR A 258 -23.64 27.00 10.34
N ILE A 259 -24.72 27.63 9.91
CA ILE A 259 -25.91 26.95 9.40
C ILE A 259 -25.71 26.66 7.91
N LEU A 260 -25.84 25.39 7.54
CA LEU A 260 -25.86 24.94 6.15
C LEU A 260 -27.30 24.57 5.79
N ARG A 261 -27.86 25.19 4.75
CA ARG A 261 -29.16 24.80 4.25
C ARG A 261 -29.01 23.90 3.03
N TRP A 262 -29.77 22.82 2.97
CA TRP A 262 -29.79 21.92 1.81
C TRP A 262 -30.12 22.65 0.49
N ASP A 263 -30.95 23.71 0.56
CA ASP A 263 -31.41 24.50 -0.59
C ASP A 263 -30.51 25.69 -0.93
N ASP A 264 -29.40 25.87 -0.21
CA ASP A 264 -28.38 26.85 -0.57
C ASP A 264 -27.29 26.17 -1.43
N PRO A 265 -27.23 26.45 -2.74
CA PRO A 265 -26.23 25.87 -3.63
C PRO A 265 -24.83 26.46 -3.40
N TYR A 266 -24.72 27.62 -2.75
CA TYR A 266 -23.44 28.30 -2.50
C TYR A 266 -23.02 28.21 -1.04
N ARG A 267 -23.64 27.31 -0.26
CA ARG A 267 -23.23 27.02 1.11
C ARG A 267 -21.73 26.67 1.16
N PRO A 268 -21.01 27.06 2.22
CA PRO A 268 -19.62 26.70 2.36
C PRO A 268 -19.47 25.18 2.49
N LEU A 269 -18.26 24.67 2.19
CA LEU A 269 -17.94 23.26 2.42
C LEU A 269 -18.22 22.89 3.89
N PRO A 270 -18.83 21.71 4.12
CA PRO A 270 -19.23 21.29 5.46
C PRO A 270 -18.00 21.02 6.33
N ILE A 271 -18.09 21.44 7.60
CA ILE A 271 -17.10 21.13 8.64
C ILE A 271 -17.80 20.58 9.87
N GLU A 272 -17.04 19.92 10.75
CA GLU A 272 -17.56 19.46 12.03
C GLU A 272 -18.07 20.64 12.88
N GLY A 273 -19.26 20.48 13.46
CA GLY A 273 -19.95 21.48 14.25
C GLY A 273 -21.00 22.29 13.49
N ASP A 274 -20.99 22.29 12.15
CA ASP A 274 -22.03 22.96 11.37
C ASP A 274 -23.42 22.41 11.67
N THR A 275 -24.44 23.26 11.58
CA THR A 275 -25.84 22.83 11.65
C THR A 275 -26.41 22.68 10.25
N PHE A 276 -26.57 21.45 9.79
CA PHE A 276 -27.20 21.14 8.51
C PHE A 276 -28.73 21.09 8.66
N ILE A 277 -29.44 21.90 7.89
CA ILE A 277 -30.90 21.92 7.80
C ILE A 277 -31.33 21.09 6.60
N LYS A 278 -32.03 20.00 6.86
CA LYS A 278 -32.57 19.06 5.86
C LYS A 278 -33.83 19.59 5.15
N PRO A 279 -34.26 18.97 4.04
CA PRO A 279 -35.51 19.32 3.35
C PRO A 279 -36.77 19.34 4.21
N ASP A 280 -36.84 18.46 5.21
CA ASP A 280 -37.96 18.38 6.16
C ASP A 280 -37.86 19.38 7.32
N GLY A 281 -36.83 20.25 7.32
CA GLY A 281 -36.55 21.21 8.38
C GLY A 281 -35.78 20.64 9.57
N THR A 282 -35.46 19.35 9.58
CA THR A 282 -34.65 18.72 10.64
C THR A 282 -33.26 19.34 10.67
N GLN A 283 -32.82 19.74 11.87
CA GLN A 283 -31.49 20.31 12.10
C GLN A 283 -30.56 19.23 12.65
N VAL A 284 -29.38 19.10 12.04
CA VAL A 284 -28.35 18.14 12.45
C VAL A 284 -27.04 18.85 12.65
N ILE A 285 -26.49 18.77 13.86
CA ILE A 285 -25.12 19.22 14.12
C ILE A 285 -24.17 18.16 13.56
N LEU A 286 -23.37 18.52 12.57
CA LEU A 286 -22.45 17.63 11.88
C LEU A 286 -21.32 17.19 12.81
N LYS A 287 -21.02 15.89 12.76
CA LYS A 287 -19.98 15.23 13.54
C LYS A 287 -19.22 14.26 12.65
N ILE A 288 -17.96 14.02 13.00
CA ILE A 288 -17.18 12.96 12.38
C ILE A 288 -17.62 11.61 12.97
N GLY A 289 -18.04 10.69 12.11
CA GLY A 289 -18.42 9.34 12.53
C GLY A 289 -17.22 8.43 12.77
N PRO A 290 -17.48 7.20 13.22
CA PRO A 290 -16.43 6.26 13.63
C PRO A 290 -15.54 5.76 12.48
N ALA A 291 -15.98 5.86 11.22
CA ALA A 291 -15.14 5.61 10.05
C ALA A 291 -14.18 6.78 9.76
N GLY A 292 -14.37 7.94 10.38
CA GLY A 292 -13.60 9.16 10.13
C GLY A 292 -14.25 10.11 9.13
N VAL A 293 -15.50 9.85 8.73
CA VAL A 293 -16.23 10.63 7.71
C VAL A 293 -17.22 11.59 8.37
N LEU A 294 -17.21 12.86 7.95
CA LEU A 294 -18.15 13.88 8.42
C LEU A 294 -19.58 13.56 7.95
N GLY A 295 -20.57 13.61 8.84
CA GLY A 295 -21.96 13.32 8.47
C GLY A 295 -22.29 11.83 8.44
N GLU A 296 -21.31 10.95 8.67
CA GLU A 296 -21.51 9.50 8.70
C GLU A 296 -22.58 9.13 9.75
N ASN A 297 -23.53 8.30 9.32
CA ASN A 297 -24.71 7.89 10.07
C ASN A 297 -25.71 8.99 10.43
N GLN A 298 -25.51 10.23 9.97
CA GLN A 298 -26.38 11.35 10.29
C GLN A 298 -27.51 11.56 9.28
N ASN A 299 -27.62 10.71 8.24
CA ASN A 299 -28.63 10.80 7.17
C ASN A 299 -28.67 12.19 6.52
N CYS A 300 -27.50 12.77 6.26
CA CYS A 300 -27.37 14.10 5.64
C CYS A 300 -26.75 13.97 4.25
N ASP A 301 -27.33 14.66 3.29
CA ASP A 301 -26.79 14.85 1.95
C ASP A 301 -25.99 16.16 1.95
N LEU A 302 -24.70 16.07 2.32
CA LEU A 302 -23.90 17.26 2.63
C LEU A 302 -23.56 18.07 1.38
N TYR A 303 -23.38 17.40 0.23
CA TYR A 303 -22.89 18.02 -1.00
C TYR A 303 -23.96 18.11 -2.08
N GLY A 304 -25.02 17.29 -2.05
CA GLY A 304 -26.11 17.32 -3.02
C GLY A 304 -26.74 18.72 -3.13
N GLY A 305 -26.84 19.21 -4.36
CA GLY A 305 -27.35 20.55 -4.66
C GLY A 305 -26.33 21.69 -4.51
N MET A 306 -25.07 21.44 -4.12
CA MET A 306 -24.03 22.46 -4.18
C MET A 306 -23.67 22.78 -5.64
N ALA A 307 -23.38 24.05 -5.93
CA ALA A 307 -22.98 24.50 -7.25
C ALA A 307 -21.48 24.38 -7.49
N TYR A 308 -21.11 23.88 -8.66
CA TYR A 308 -19.79 24.01 -9.24
C TYR A 308 -19.56 25.41 -9.82
N PRO A 309 -18.31 25.81 -10.12
CA PRO A 309 -18.01 27.11 -10.71
C PRO A 309 -18.70 27.39 -12.05
N ASP A 310 -19.06 26.35 -12.80
CA ASP A 310 -19.80 26.44 -14.06
C ASP A 310 -21.33 26.56 -13.86
N GLY A 311 -21.80 26.54 -12.61
CA GLY A 311 -23.22 26.62 -12.24
C GLY A 311 -23.95 25.28 -12.25
N SER A 312 -23.30 24.18 -12.67
CA SER A 312 -23.89 22.84 -12.55
C SER A 312 -23.98 22.42 -11.07
N LEU A 313 -24.95 21.58 -10.72
CA LEU A 313 -25.17 21.15 -9.34
C LEU A 313 -24.62 19.74 -9.10
N VAL A 314 -24.18 19.48 -7.88
CA VAL A 314 -23.84 18.13 -7.41
C VAL A 314 -25.13 17.31 -7.31
N GLU A 315 -25.18 16.21 -8.05
CA GLU A 315 -26.27 15.23 -8.01
C GLU A 315 -25.71 13.82 -7.82
N HIS A 316 -26.57 12.87 -7.43
CA HIS A 316 -26.19 11.46 -7.38
C HIS A 316 -25.64 11.00 -8.74
N GLY A 317 -24.43 10.42 -8.74
CA GLY A 317 -23.74 9.95 -9.93
C GLY A 317 -22.85 10.99 -10.60
N THR A 318 -22.86 12.26 -10.16
CA THR A 318 -21.98 13.29 -10.72
C THR A 318 -20.53 13.08 -10.28
N LEU A 319 -19.59 13.45 -11.16
CA LEU A 319 -18.16 13.44 -10.82
C LEU A 319 -17.79 14.75 -10.13
N GLY A 320 -17.08 14.62 -9.02
CA GLY A 320 -16.53 15.74 -8.28
C GLY A 320 -15.44 16.48 -9.07
N THR A 321 -15.24 17.74 -8.72
CA THR A 321 -14.23 18.60 -9.32
C THR A 321 -13.26 19.10 -8.25
N MET A 322 -12.16 19.74 -8.66
CA MET A 322 -11.20 20.33 -7.73
C MET A 322 -11.82 21.39 -6.81
N SER A 323 -12.89 22.08 -7.23
CA SER A 323 -13.49 23.16 -6.43
C SER A 323 -14.13 22.67 -5.13
N LEU A 324 -14.53 21.38 -5.10
CA LEU A 324 -15.09 20.74 -3.92
C LEU A 324 -14.09 19.78 -3.24
N GLY A 325 -12.86 19.66 -3.76
CA GLY A 325 -11.83 18.78 -3.18
C GLY A 325 -11.92 17.31 -3.56
N HIS A 326 -12.85 16.91 -4.44
CA HIS A 326 -13.14 15.52 -4.78
C HIS A 326 -13.03 15.25 -6.29
N LEU A 327 -11.94 15.71 -6.92
CA LEU A 327 -11.75 15.61 -8.37
C LEU A 327 -11.85 14.15 -8.86
N GLY A 328 -12.82 13.89 -9.74
CA GLY A 328 -13.00 12.60 -10.39
C GLY A 328 -13.70 11.54 -9.52
N GLU A 329 -14.18 11.92 -8.33
CA GLU A 329 -14.92 11.00 -7.46
C GLU A 329 -16.42 11.07 -7.74
N THR A 330 -17.08 9.92 -7.87
CA THR A 330 -18.53 9.89 -8.00
C THR A 330 -19.21 10.27 -6.68
N TYR A 331 -20.15 11.22 -6.72
CA TYR A 331 -21.02 11.52 -5.59
C TYR A 331 -22.15 10.49 -5.50
N LEU A 332 -22.39 9.92 -4.32
CA LEU A 332 -23.44 8.92 -4.14
C LEU A 332 -24.27 9.21 -2.89
N VAL A 333 -25.58 9.09 -3.06
CA VAL A 333 -26.59 9.20 -1.99
C VAL A 333 -27.25 7.85 -1.78
N ASP A 334 -27.36 7.42 -0.52
CA ASP A 334 -27.99 6.17 -0.14
C ASP A 334 -29.51 6.28 0.03
N LYS A 335 -30.16 5.14 0.30
CA LYS A 335 -31.61 5.08 0.48
C LYS A 335 -32.13 5.76 1.76
N TYR A 336 -31.25 6.15 2.68
CA TYR A 336 -31.58 6.86 3.91
C TYR A 336 -31.35 8.37 3.79
N GLY A 337 -30.94 8.87 2.62
CA GLY A 337 -30.64 10.27 2.37
C GLY A 337 -29.26 10.69 2.88
N GLU A 338 -28.35 9.74 3.09
CA GLU A 338 -26.95 10.03 3.43
C GLU A 338 -26.13 10.13 2.13
N GLY A 339 -25.41 11.24 1.94
CA GLY A 339 -24.70 11.54 0.71
C GLY A 339 -23.24 11.85 0.94
N HIS A 340 -22.35 11.06 0.32
CA HIS A 340 -20.90 11.16 0.43
C HIS A 340 -20.21 10.92 -0.92
N TRP A 341 -18.97 11.37 -1.05
CA TRP A 341 -18.12 11.04 -2.18
C TRP A 341 -17.68 9.58 -2.15
N TRP A 342 -17.27 9.04 -3.30
CA TRP A 342 -16.95 7.62 -3.40
C TRP A 342 -15.84 7.17 -2.43
N THR A 343 -14.81 7.99 -2.21
CA THR A 343 -13.73 7.64 -1.28
C THR A 343 -14.22 7.59 0.17
N GLU A 344 -15.07 8.53 0.58
CA GLU A 344 -15.72 8.54 1.90
C GLU A 344 -16.61 7.29 2.07
N TRP A 345 -17.37 6.89 1.04
CA TRP A 345 -18.12 5.63 1.06
C TRP A 345 -17.23 4.40 1.19
N LEU A 346 -16.02 4.41 0.62
CA LEU A 346 -15.04 3.34 0.79
C LEU A 346 -14.52 3.29 2.23
N GLU A 347 -14.26 4.44 2.86
CA GLU A 347 -13.85 4.52 4.27
C GLU A 347 -14.94 3.95 5.20
N ILE A 348 -16.20 4.35 5.00
CA ILE A 348 -17.37 3.80 5.69
C ILE A 348 -17.45 2.29 5.47
N ARG A 349 -17.40 1.85 4.21
CA ARG A 349 -17.51 0.43 3.84
C ARG A 349 -16.46 -0.42 4.54
N GLU A 350 -15.20 -0.02 4.50
CA GLU A 350 -14.12 -0.79 5.11
C GLU A 350 -14.22 -0.79 6.65
N TYR A 351 -14.60 0.33 7.26
CA TYR A 351 -14.83 0.40 8.70
C TYR A 351 -15.90 -0.61 9.17
N TYR A 352 -17.11 -0.56 8.59
CA TYR A 352 -18.19 -1.46 9.02
C TYR A 352 -17.93 -2.91 8.63
N LYS A 353 -17.22 -3.19 7.52
CA LYS A 353 -16.83 -4.56 7.17
C LYS A 353 -15.99 -5.17 8.29
N LEU A 354 -14.91 -4.48 8.68
CA LEU A 354 -13.98 -4.97 9.70
C LEU A 354 -14.70 -5.16 11.03
N LYS A 355 -15.51 -4.17 11.44
CA LYS A 355 -16.26 -4.25 12.69
C LYS A 355 -17.29 -5.37 12.72
N ALA A 356 -17.95 -5.65 11.59
CA ALA A 356 -18.88 -6.78 11.47
C ALA A 356 -18.18 -8.12 11.72
N TYR A 357 -16.95 -8.29 11.21
CA TYR A 357 -16.14 -9.51 11.46
C TYR A 357 -15.58 -9.57 12.89
N GLU A 358 -15.21 -8.43 13.47
CA GLU A 358 -14.69 -8.36 14.85
C GLU A 358 -15.78 -8.66 15.90
N GLU A 359 -16.95 -8.07 15.73
CA GLU A 359 -18.01 -8.07 16.76
C GLU A 359 -18.96 -9.26 16.63
N ILE A 360 -19.15 -9.80 15.42
CA ILE A 360 -20.08 -10.91 15.17
C ILE A 360 -19.31 -12.12 14.65
N LYS A 361 -18.94 -13.02 15.57
CA LYS A 361 -18.19 -14.24 15.26
C LYS A 361 -19.00 -15.31 14.50
N ASN A 362 -20.31 -15.39 14.77
CA ASN A 362 -21.22 -16.39 14.19
C ASN A 362 -22.47 -15.71 13.60
N PRO A 363 -22.33 -14.95 12.52
CA PRO A 363 -23.46 -14.26 11.89
C PRO A 363 -24.44 -15.25 11.26
N LYS A 364 -25.73 -14.89 11.25
CA LYS A 364 -26.80 -15.66 10.60
C LYS A 364 -27.10 -15.10 9.23
N GLU A 365 -27.54 -15.95 8.31
CA GLU A 365 -28.02 -15.51 7.00
C GLU A 365 -29.12 -14.45 7.16
N GLY A 366 -29.01 -13.35 6.43
CA GLY A 366 -29.92 -12.21 6.51
C GLY A 366 -29.62 -11.23 7.67
N GLN A 367 -28.63 -11.51 8.52
CA GLN A 367 -28.26 -10.61 9.61
C GLN A 367 -27.60 -9.34 9.05
N THR A 368 -27.94 -8.18 9.61
CA THR A 368 -27.33 -6.90 9.22
C THR A 368 -26.27 -6.45 10.22
N TYR A 369 -25.33 -5.62 9.74
CA TYR A 369 -24.40 -4.86 10.58
C TYR A 369 -24.38 -3.41 10.11
N GLY A 370 -24.73 -2.49 11.02
CA GLY A 370 -25.01 -1.11 10.65
C GLY A 370 -26.09 -0.99 9.56
N LYS A 371 -26.04 0.10 8.79
CA LYS A 371 -26.99 0.38 7.70
C LYS A 371 -26.67 -0.35 6.39
N TRP A 372 -25.40 -0.73 6.20
CA TRP A 372 -24.84 -1.01 4.88
C TRP A 372 -24.21 -2.40 4.72
N PHE A 373 -24.28 -3.27 5.73
CA PHE A 373 -23.84 -4.66 5.60
C PHE A 373 -24.95 -5.66 5.87
N LEU A 374 -24.99 -6.70 5.04
CA LEU A 374 -25.87 -7.86 5.12
C LEU A 374 -25.03 -9.13 5.04
N PHE A 375 -25.19 -10.02 5.99
CA PHE A 375 -24.59 -11.35 5.94
C PHE A 375 -25.40 -12.23 4.99
N ILE A 376 -24.82 -12.56 3.85
CA ILE A 376 -25.46 -13.37 2.81
C ILE A 376 -24.43 -14.27 2.13
N ASN A 377 -24.80 -15.50 1.80
CA ASN A 377 -23.92 -16.50 1.20
C ASN A 377 -22.63 -16.72 2.00
N GLY A 378 -22.73 -16.73 3.33
CA GLY A 378 -21.60 -16.99 4.22
C GLY A 378 -20.58 -15.85 4.35
N LYS A 379 -20.91 -14.62 3.90
CA LYS A 379 -20.03 -13.45 4.03
C LYS A 379 -20.80 -12.16 4.27
N TRP A 380 -20.13 -11.20 4.92
CA TRP A 380 -20.63 -9.82 5.02
C TRP A 380 -20.53 -9.15 3.64
N SER A 381 -21.69 -8.79 3.08
CA SER A 381 -21.83 -8.15 1.78
C SER A 381 -22.28 -6.71 1.93
N TRP A 382 -21.68 -5.81 1.16
CA TRP A 382 -22.05 -4.41 1.11
C TRP A 382 -23.39 -4.23 0.40
N ILE A 383 -24.31 -3.52 1.04
CA ILE A 383 -25.64 -3.15 0.51
C ILE A 383 -25.86 -1.63 0.52
N GLY A 384 -24.79 -0.85 0.72
CA GLY A 384 -24.79 0.61 0.57
C GLY A 384 -24.60 1.04 -0.89
N PRO A 385 -24.31 2.33 -1.14
CA PRO A 385 -24.12 2.85 -2.49
C PRO A 385 -23.00 2.15 -3.26
N ILE A 386 -23.20 1.99 -4.58
CA ILE A 386 -22.27 1.32 -5.49
C ILE A 386 -22.01 2.27 -6.66
N ASN A 387 -20.74 2.54 -6.93
CA ASN A 387 -20.31 3.22 -8.15
C ASN A 387 -20.46 2.25 -9.32
N ARG A 388 -21.38 2.51 -10.26
CA ARG A 388 -21.72 1.62 -11.37
C ARG A 388 -21.01 2.00 -12.66
#